data_AF-A7S492-F1
#
_entry.id   AF-A7S492-F1
#
_cell.length_a   1.000
_cell.length_b   1.000
_cell.length_c   1.000
_cell.angle_alpha   90.00
_cell.angle_beta   90.00
_cell.angle_gamma   90.00
#
_symmetry.space_group_name_H-M   'P 1'
#
loop_
_entity.id
_entity.type
_entity.pdbx_description
1 polymer ?
#
loop_
_entity_poly.entity_id
_entity_poly.type
_entity_poly.pdbx_seq_one_letter_code
_entity_poly.pdbx_strand_id
1 'polypeptide(L)'
;STTQSLLGNFEESVLNGRMDPEGAVDGFTAELSASGMFCPAHIRLPVNAYFYRLSDDDAPSPYMGYIRLDEGPIAKKGYHIPKKGTIQLTVFNPNETVVKVFVAVYDVSDMPPLTQTFLRQKTFSVRKGHSLHRLKIYSRFASSRSGRIYLHTDIRVIFARHPPDLGTMYYLHTVTDGPTDPKYTSRPRPR
;
A
#
# COMPACT_ATOMS: atom_id res chain seq x y z
N SER A 1 -22.36 -26.06 5.11
CA SER A 1 -23.02 -24.82 4.66
C SER A 1 -21.97 -23.86 4.14
N THR A 2 -22.09 -23.54 2.85
CA THR A 2 -21.06 -22.94 2.00
C THR A 2 -21.21 -21.42 2.04
N THR A 3 -20.30 -20.71 2.72
CA THR A 3 -20.21 -19.23 2.67
C THR A 3 -18.88 -18.74 2.07
N GLN A 4 -18.32 -19.53 1.15
CA GLN A 4 -17.35 -19.03 0.18
C GLN A 4 -18.13 -18.78 -1.12
N SER A 5 -18.38 -17.52 -1.49
CA SER A 5 -18.53 -17.10 -2.91
C SER A 5 -18.98 -15.63 -3.11
N LEU A 6 -19.57 -14.94 -2.13
CA LEU A 6 -20.11 -13.57 -2.36
C LEU A 6 -19.29 -12.42 -1.76
N LEU A 7 -18.14 -12.71 -1.13
CA LEU A 7 -17.21 -11.66 -0.74
C LEU A 7 -16.39 -11.25 -1.97
N GLY A 8 -16.99 -10.41 -2.80
CA GLY A 8 -16.26 -9.40 -3.58
C GLY A 8 -15.49 -8.50 -2.61
N ASN A 9 -14.41 -9.09 -2.07
CA ASN A 9 -13.23 -8.55 -1.43
C ASN A 9 -13.45 -7.26 -0.62
N PHE A 10 -13.91 -7.37 0.65
CA PHE A 10 -13.97 -6.25 1.62
C PHE A 10 -12.76 -5.32 1.51
N GLU A 11 -11.56 -5.91 1.45
CA GLU A 11 -10.31 -5.18 1.37
C GLU A 11 -10.17 -4.37 0.09
N GLU A 12 -10.70 -4.85 -1.02
CA GLU A 12 -10.75 -4.10 -2.28
C GLU A 12 -11.78 -2.98 -2.22
N SER A 13 -12.92 -3.21 -1.56
CA SER A 13 -13.93 -2.18 -1.30
C SER A 13 -13.36 -1.07 -0.43
N VAL A 14 -12.66 -1.40 0.66
CA VAL A 14 -11.94 -0.45 1.51
C VAL A 14 -10.81 0.24 0.75
N LEU A 15 -9.96 -0.52 0.02
CA LEU A 15 -8.88 0.06 -0.78
C LEU A 15 -9.39 1.02 -1.85
N ASN A 16 -10.58 0.79 -2.40
CA ASN A 16 -11.20 1.65 -3.40
C ASN A 16 -12.08 2.76 -2.80
N GLY A 17 -12.22 2.85 -1.47
CA GLY A 17 -13.06 3.86 -0.81
C GLY A 17 -14.56 3.65 -1.01
N ARG A 18 -15.00 2.40 -1.19
CA ARG A 18 -16.42 2.02 -1.35
C ARG A 18 -17.11 1.66 -0.02
N MET A 19 -16.42 1.86 1.10
CA MET A 19 -16.93 1.59 2.44
C MET A 19 -16.59 2.74 3.35
N ASP A 20 -17.53 3.11 4.21
CA ASP A 20 -17.32 4.14 5.23
C ASP A 20 -16.56 3.54 6.43
N PRO A 21 -15.55 4.26 6.94
CA PRO A 21 -14.85 3.83 8.15
C PRO A 21 -15.74 3.98 9.38
N GLU A 22 -15.55 3.10 10.35
CA GLU A 22 -16.16 3.20 11.67
C GLU A 22 -15.52 4.34 12.49
N GLY A 23 -14.23 4.59 12.26
CA GLY A 23 -13.51 5.68 12.88
C GLY A 23 -12.09 5.84 12.34
N ALA A 24 -11.41 6.86 12.87
CA ALA A 24 -10.02 7.19 12.55
C ALA A 24 -9.16 7.23 13.82
N VAL A 25 -7.86 7.00 13.67
CA VAL A 25 -6.87 7.13 14.74
C VAL A 25 -5.77 8.06 14.26
N ASP A 26 -5.58 9.16 14.99
CA ASP A 26 -4.55 10.15 14.71
C ASP A 26 -3.17 9.73 15.23
N GLY A 27 -2.12 10.40 14.73
CA GLY A 27 -0.75 10.25 15.22
C GLY A 27 0.08 9.17 14.53
N PHE A 28 -0.51 8.37 13.63
CA PHE A 28 0.29 7.48 12.80
C PHE A 28 1.15 8.25 11.81
N THR A 29 2.38 7.78 11.61
CA THR A 29 3.30 8.33 10.61
C THR A 29 3.93 7.20 9.80
N ALA A 30 4.42 7.50 8.61
CA ALA A 30 5.14 6.55 7.77
C ALA A 30 6.42 7.17 7.23
N GLU A 31 7.51 6.42 7.30
CA GLU A 31 8.75 6.72 6.57
C GLU A 31 8.71 5.99 5.23
N LEU A 32 8.75 6.76 4.14
CA LEU A 32 8.82 6.28 2.76
C LEU A 32 10.27 6.41 2.26
N SER A 33 10.79 5.32 1.76
CA SER A 33 12.09 5.26 1.09
C SER A 33 12.01 4.43 -0.19
N ALA A 34 13.00 4.63 -1.06
CA ALA A 34 13.17 3.82 -2.25
C ALA A 34 14.65 3.59 -2.54
N SER A 35 14.97 2.50 -3.23
CA SER A 35 16.33 2.20 -3.66
C SER A 35 16.32 1.66 -5.09
N GLY A 36 17.47 1.73 -5.76
CA GLY A 36 17.66 1.30 -7.15
C GLY A 36 18.95 1.89 -7.71
N MET A 37 18.92 2.38 -8.95
CA MET A 37 20.07 3.09 -9.55
C MET A 37 20.45 4.39 -8.83
N PHE A 38 19.56 4.90 -7.97
CA PHE A 38 19.82 5.96 -7.00
C PHE A 38 18.93 5.74 -5.78
N CYS A 39 19.26 6.40 -4.67
CA CYS A 39 18.47 6.35 -3.43
C CYS A 39 17.92 7.76 -3.17
N PRO A 40 16.61 8.02 -3.40
CA PRO A 40 16.02 9.30 -3.03
C PRO A 40 16.06 9.49 -1.51
N ALA A 41 16.05 10.75 -1.07
CA ALA A 41 16.01 11.08 0.36
C ALA A 41 14.74 10.50 0.99
N HIS A 42 14.88 9.87 2.16
CA HIS A 42 13.74 9.34 2.90
C HIS A 42 12.83 10.49 3.34
N ILE A 43 11.53 10.25 3.33
CA ILE A 43 10.55 11.24 3.77
C ILE A 43 9.62 10.64 4.79
N ARG A 44 9.28 11.42 5.82
CA ARG A 44 8.28 11.05 6.82
C ARG A 44 6.98 11.80 6.54
N LEU A 45 5.87 11.07 6.54
CA LEU A 45 4.55 11.55 6.16
C LEU A 45 3.52 11.14 7.21
N PRO A 46 2.46 11.94 7.43
CA PRO A 46 1.32 11.51 8.23
C PRO A 46 0.59 10.36 7.54
N VAL A 47 0.01 9.47 8.34
CA VAL A 47 -0.87 8.39 7.87
C VAL A 47 -2.26 8.64 8.44
N ASN A 48 -3.25 8.82 7.56
CA ASN A 48 -4.64 8.82 8.00
C ASN A 48 -5.07 7.36 8.19
N ALA A 49 -5.11 6.90 9.44
CA ALA A 49 -5.41 5.51 9.78
C ALA A 49 -6.89 5.36 10.13
N TYR A 50 -7.59 4.51 9.38
CA TYR A 50 -9.02 4.22 9.57
C TYR A 50 -9.24 2.78 9.99
N PHE A 51 -10.35 2.52 10.67
CA PHE A 51 -10.80 1.16 10.96
C PHE A 51 -12.26 0.96 10.61
N TYR A 52 -12.66 -0.31 10.49
CA TYR A 52 -13.97 -0.73 10.02
C TYR A 52 -14.52 -1.83 10.94
N ARG A 53 -15.84 -2.03 10.97
CA ARG A 53 -16.45 -3.18 11.64
C ARG A 53 -16.70 -4.28 10.60
N LEU A 54 -16.11 -5.46 10.81
CA LEU A 54 -16.17 -6.59 9.87
C LEU A 54 -17.22 -7.66 10.27
N SER A 55 -17.53 -7.77 11.56
CA SER A 55 -18.47 -8.72 12.14
C SER A 55 -18.93 -8.24 13.52
N ASP A 56 -20.01 -8.83 14.05
CA ASP A 56 -20.45 -8.65 15.45
C ASP A 56 -19.56 -9.41 16.45
N ASP A 57 -18.73 -10.34 15.98
CA ASP A 57 -17.59 -10.82 16.77
C ASP A 57 -16.58 -9.66 16.86
N ASP A 58 -16.27 -9.21 18.07
CA ASP A 58 -15.34 -8.11 18.46
C ASP A 58 -13.87 -8.29 17.98
N ALA A 59 -13.63 -9.09 16.94
CA ALA A 59 -12.34 -9.26 16.33
C ALA A 59 -11.83 -7.92 15.73
N PRO A 60 -10.62 -7.46 16.09
CA PRO A 60 -10.11 -6.19 15.62
C PRO A 60 -9.83 -6.23 14.11
N SER A 61 -10.63 -5.48 13.35
CA SER A 61 -10.36 -5.23 11.93
C SER A 61 -9.01 -4.54 11.72
N PRO A 62 -8.29 -4.83 10.62
CA PRO A 62 -7.03 -4.17 10.33
C PRO A 62 -7.23 -2.66 10.11
N TYR A 63 -6.18 -1.89 10.36
CA TYR A 63 -6.15 -0.48 9.96
C TYR A 63 -5.95 -0.35 8.46
N MET A 64 -6.65 0.61 7.87
CA MET A 64 -6.42 1.12 6.53
C MET A 64 -5.69 2.46 6.66
N GLY A 65 -4.42 2.50 6.26
CA GLY A 65 -3.61 3.71 6.21
C GLY A 65 -3.68 4.37 4.84
N TYR A 66 -3.96 5.67 4.82
CA TYR A 66 -3.93 6.50 3.64
C TYR A 66 -2.81 7.55 3.77
N ILE A 67 -1.86 7.54 2.83
CA ILE A 67 -0.69 8.42 2.82
C ILE A 67 -0.72 9.24 1.55
N ARG A 68 -0.87 10.56 1.68
CA ARG A 68 -0.91 11.48 0.54
C ARG A 68 0.49 11.78 0.03
N LEU A 69 0.65 11.76 -1.29
CA LEU A 69 1.91 12.05 -1.99
C LEU A 69 1.88 13.37 -2.78
N ASP A 70 0.82 14.15 -2.61
CA ASP A 70 0.60 15.44 -3.26
C ASP A 70 0.66 16.63 -2.29
N GLU A 71 0.99 16.37 -1.03
CA GLU A 71 1.04 17.35 0.07
C GLU A 71 2.34 17.22 0.88
N GLY A 72 2.63 18.24 1.70
CA GLY A 72 3.77 18.24 2.62
C GLY A 72 5.14 18.40 1.92
N PRO A 73 6.19 17.65 2.32
CA PRO A 73 7.55 17.82 1.81
C PRO A 73 7.74 17.32 0.36
N ILE A 74 6.69 16.80 -0.27
CA ILE A 74 6.74 16.19 -1.60
C ILE A 74 6.37 17.21 -2.66
N ALA A 75 7.14 17.26 -3.75
CA ALA A 75 6.77 18.07 -4.90
C ALA A 75 5.42 17.60 -5.48
N LYS A 76 4.64 18.51 -6.08
CA LYS A 76 3.35 18.19 -6.73
C LYS A 76 3.38 17.01 -7.73
N LYS A 77 4.56 16.67 -8.26
CA LYS A 77 4.76 15.55 -9.17
C LYS A 77 4.75 14.18 -8.48
N GLY A 78 4.94 14.15 -7.16
CA GLY A 78 5.08 12.95 -6.33
C GLY A 78 6.52 12.70 -5.86
N TYR A 79 6.72 11.55 -5.23
CA TYR A 79 8.02 11.08 -4.73
C TYR A 79 8.82 10.43 -5.87
N HIS A 80 9.94 11.06 -6.25
CA HIS A 80 10.76 10.63 -7.39
C HIS A 80 11.55 9.37 -7.03
N ILE A 81 11.44 8.31 -7.85
CA ILE A 81 12.06 7.02 -7.60
C ILE A 81 12.79 6.50 -8.84
N PRO A 82 13.73 5.54 -8.69
CA PRO A 82 14.33 4.81 -9.81
C PRO A 82 13.28 4.10 -10.67
N LYS A 83 13.71 3.64 -11.86
CA LYS A 83 12.86 2.85 -12.76
C LYS A 83 12.66 1.40 -12.29
N LYS A 84 13.57 0.89 -11.47
CA LYS A 84 13.54 -0.44 -10.88
C LYS A 84 14.22 -0.43 -9.52
N GLY A 85 13.73 -1.26 -8.61
CA GLY A 85 14.33 -1.45 -7.29
C GLY A 85 13.29 -1.76 -6.23
N THR A 86 13.43 -1.16 -5.04
CA THR A 86 12.54 -1.42 -3.92
C THR A 86 11.91 -0.13 -3.40
N ILE A 87 10.65 -0.24 -2.96
CA ILE A 87 9.96 0.75 -2.16
C ILE A 87 9.87 0.16 -0.76
N GLN A 88 10.29 0.92 0.24
CA GLN A 88 10.11 0.56 1.63
C GLN A 88 9.22 1.60 2.31
N LEU A 89 8.24 1.10 3.06
CA LEU A 89 7.33 1.93 3.85
C LEU A 89 7.29 1.38 5.27
N THR A 90 7.80 2.17 6.22
CA THR A 90 7.77 1.84 7.65
C THR A 90 6.66 2.65 8.31
N VAL A 91 5.64 1.98 8.84
CA VAL A 91 4.52 2.60 9.56
C VAL A 91 4.82 2.60 11.06
N PHE A 92 4.64 3.75 11.68
CA PHE A 92 4.81 4.00 13.11
C PHE A 92 3.48 4.33 13.75
N ASN A 93 3.21 3.79 14.93
CA ASN A 93 2.07 4.20 15.75
C ASN A 93 2.31 5.58 16.41
N PRO A 94 1.30 6.14 17.10
CA PRO A 94 1.44 7.43 17.79
C PRO A 94 2.52 7.46 18.88
N ASN A 95 2.94 6.29 19.38
CA ASN A 95 4.03 6.13 20.34
C ASN A 95 5.39 5.95 19.64
N GLU A 96 5.49 6.28 18.36
CA GLU A 96 6.69 6.16 17.51
C GLU A 96 7.29 4.75 17.41
N THR A 97 6.49 3.72 17.72
CA THR A 97 6.90 2.33 17.58
C THR A 97 6.57 1.82 16.20
N VAL A 98 7.49 1.08 15.59
CA VAL A 98 7.27 0.43 14.29
C VAL A 98 6.16 -0.62 14.43
N VAL A 99 5.07 -0.43 13.70
CA VAL A 99 3.97 -1.43 13.62
C VAL A 99 4.11 -2.33 12.41
N LYS A 100 4.63 -1.79 11.29
CA LYS A 100 4.79 -2.59 10.07
C LYS A 100 5.83 -2.00 9.12
N VAL A 101 6.66 -2.87 8.56
CA VAL A 101 7.51 -2.56 7.40
C VAL A 101 6.94 -3.27 6.18
N PHE A 102 6.68 -2.51 5.12
CA PHE A 102 6.38 -3.01 3.78
C PHE A 102 7.61 -2.86 2.90
N VAL A 103 7.96 -3.91 2.17
CA VAL A 103 9.02 -3.87 1.15
C VAL A 103 8.42 -4.39 -0.14
N ALA A 104 8.32 -3.53 -1.15
CA ALA A 104 7.78 -3.86 -2.46
C ALA A 104 8.86 -3.72 -3.54
N VAL A 105 9.17 -4.84 -4.19
CA VAL A 105 10.06 -4.87 -5.37
C VAL A 105 9.25 -4.46 -6.60
N TYR A 106 9.81 -3.59 -7.42
CA TYR A 106 9.16 -3.11 -8.64
C TYR A 106 10.16 -3.00 -9.80
N ASP A 107 9.66 -3.20 -11.02
CA ASP A 107 10.35 -2.89 -12.26
C ASP A 107 9.37 -2.26 -13.26
N VAL A 108 9.57 -0.97 -13.53
CA VAL A 108 8.83 -0.18 -14.53
C VAL A 108 9.80 0.43 -15.54
N SER A 109 10.90 -0.28 -15.83
CA SER A 109 11.94 0.20 -16.75
C SER A 109 11.43 0.41 -18.18
N ASP A 110 10.44 -0.39 -18.58
CA ASP A 110 9.73 -0.34 -19.86
C ASP A 110 8.60 0.69 -19.91
N MET A 111 8.35 1.44 -18.84
CA MET A 111 7.25 2.41 -18.76
C MET A 111 7.46 3.61 -19.72
N PRO A 112 6.57 3.82 -20.71
CA PRO A 112 6.68 4.95 -21.64
C PRO A 112 6.46 6.29 -20.94
N PRO A 113 7.01 7.41 -21.44
CA PRO A 113 6.72 8.76 -20.92
C PRO A 113 5.23 9.10 -20.91
N LEU A 114 4.80 9.91 -19.94
CA LEU A 114 3.41 10.39 -19.79
C LEU A 114 2.38 9.26 -19.62
N THR A 115 2.78 8.15 -19.03
CA THR A 115 1.88 7.05 -18.66
C THR A 115 1.77 6.91 -17.14
N GLN A 116 0.84 6.06 -16.71
CA GLN A 116 0.65 5.69 -15.31
C GLN A 116 0.30 4.20 -15.18
N THR A 117 0.60 3.62 -14.02
CA THR A 117 0.22 2.27 -13.62
C THR A 117 0.12 2.18 -12.10
N PHE A 118 -0.20 1.01 -11.56
CA PHE A 118 -0.17 0.75 -10.13
C PHE A 118 0.44 -0.62 -9.83
N LEU A 119 0.94 -0.78 -8.62
CA LEU A 119 1.40 -2.06 -8.07
C LEU A 119 0.66 -2.34 -6.77
N ARG A 120 0.24 -3.58 -6.61
CA ARG A 120 -0.38 -4.12 -5.40
C ARG A 120 0.45 -5.26 -4.88
N GLN A 121 0.95 -5.15 -3.67
CA GLN A 121 1.55 -6.28 -2.98
C GLN A 121 0.65 -6.70 -1.82
N LYS A 122 0.39 -8.00 -1.74
CA LYS A 122 -0.43 -8.64 -0.70
C LYS A 122 0.43 -9.66 0.02
N THR A 123 0.52 -9.54 1.33
CA THR A 123 1.19 -10.53 2.17
C THR A 123 0.15 -11.19 3.05
N PHE A 124 0.12 -12.52 3.06
CA PHE A 124 -0.80 -13.27 3.91
C PHE A 124 -0.17 -14.46 4.60
N SER A 125 -0.65 -14.75 5.81
CA SER A 125 -0.29 -15.96 6.54
C SER A 125 -1.21 -17.10 6.10
N VAL A 126 -0.63 -18.28 5.90
CA VAL A 126 -1.38 -19.51 5.59
C VAL A 126 -1.34 -20.43 6.82
N ARG A 127 -2.51 -20.84 7.32
CA ARG A 127 -2.65 -21.91 8.33
C ARG A 127 -3.73 -22.88 7.88
N LYS A 128 -3.39 -24.17 7.72
CA LYS A 128 -4.34 -25.26 7.38
C LYS A 128 -5.34 -24.89 6.26
N GLY A 129 -4.89 -24.23 5.19
CA GLY A 129 -5.74 -23.84 4.06
C GLY A 129 -6.54 -22.53 4.22
N HIS A 130 -6.47 -21.86 5.38
CA HIS A 130 -7.10 -20.57 5.62
C HIS A 130 -6.07 -19.42 5.61
N SER A 131 -6.38 -18.35 4.86
CA SER A 131 -5.61 -17.10 4.87
C SER A 131 -6.07 -16.21 6.02
N LEU A 132 -5.22 -15.94 7.01
CA LEU A 132 -5.62 -15.32 8.29
C LEU A 132 -5.32 -13.83 8.39
N HIS A 133 -4.13 -13.41 7.96
CA HIS A 133 -3.75 -12.00 7.95
C HIS A 133 -3.53 -11.56 6.51
N ARG A 134 -3.99 -10.37 6.15
CA ARG A 134 -3.83 -9.84 4.80
C ARG A 134 -3.33 -8.41 4.90
N LEU A 135 -2.04 -8.26 4.73
CA LEU A 135 -1.36 -6.97 4.66
C LEU A 135 -1.32 -6.56 3.19
N LYS A 136 -1.55 -5.30 2.91
CA LYS A 136 -1.53 -4.79 1.53
C LYS A 136 -0.78 -3.49 1.43
N ILE A 137 -0.09 -3.27 0.32
CA ILE A 137 0.40 -1.98 -0.11
C ILE A 137 -0.05 -1.75 -1.55
N TYR A 138 -0.65 -0.60 -1.80
CA TYR A 138 -1.11 -0.12 -3.10
C TYR A 138 -0.36 1.17 -3.42
N SER A 139 0.41 1.17 -4.51
CA SER A 139 1.24 2.30 -4.92
C SER A 139 0.98 2.64 -6.39
N ARG A 140 0.82 3.93 -6.71
CA ARG A 140 0.65 4.39 -8.10
C ARG A 140 1.94 4.98 -8.64
N PHE A 141 2.25 4.63 -9.88
CA PHE A 141 3.44 5.06 -10.59
C PHE A 141 3.02 5.94 -11.76
N ALA A 142 3.76 7.03 -11.96
CA ALA A 142 3.61 7.86 -13.15
C ALA A 142 4.97 8.24 -13.73
N SER A 143 5.04 8.27 -15.06
CA SER A 143 6.20 8.76 -15.78
C SER A 143 5.99 10.22 -16.22
N SER A 144 7.05 11.01 -16.13
CA SER A 144 7.09 12.38 -16.64
C SER A 144 7.41 12.41 -18.15
N ARG A 145 7.39 13.61 -18.76
CA ARG A 145 7.79 13.82 -20.16
C ARG A 145 9.23 13.37 -20.44
N SER A 146 10.14 13.51 -19.46
CA SER A 146 11.52 13.05 -19.57
C SER A 146 11.74 11.60 -19.15
N GLY A 147 10.66 10.85 -18.86
CA GLY A 147 10.75 9.44 -18.47
C GLY A 147 11.16 9.18 -17.01
N ARG A 148 11.28 10.23 -16.18
CA ARG A 148 11.44 10.09 -14.72
C ARG A 148 10.18 9.49 -14.07
N ILE A 149 10.35 8.63 -13.08
CA ILE A 149 9.28 7.89 -12.42
C ILE A 149 8.97 8.49 -11.05
N TYR A 150 7.67 8.58 -10.73
CA TYR A 150 7.18 9.13 -9.48
C TYR A 150 6.14 8.21 -8.87
N LEU A 151 6.20 8.00 -7.56
CA LEU A 151 5.03 7.61 -6.79
C LEU A 151 4.14 8.83 -6.61
N HIS A 152 2.84 8.74 -6.93
CA HIS A 152 1.96 9.90 -6.95
C HIS A 152 0.60 9.65 -6.30
N THR A 153 -0.11 10.76 -6.03
CA THR A 153 -1.45 10.80 -5.42
C THR A 153 -1.46 10.25 -4.00
N ASP A 154 -1.35 8.94 -3.83
CA ASP A 154 -1.37 8.31 -2.52
C ASP A 154 -0.71 6.93 -2.51
N ILE A 155 -0.32 6.48 -1.30
CA ILE A 155 -0.04 5.09 -0.97
C ILE A 155 -1.13 4.63 0.01
N ARG A 156 -1.72 3.46 -0.26
CA ARG A 156 -2.71 2.85 0.64
C ARG A 156 -2.15 1.57 1.22
N VAL A 157 -2.33 1.39 2.53
CA VAL A 157 -1.85 0.21 3.23
C VAL A 157 -2.93 -0.41 4.11
N ILE A 158 -2.93 -1.74 4.19
CA ILE A 158 -3.69 -2.47 5.21
C ILE A 158 -2.67 -3.10 6.15
N PHE A 159 -2.76 -2.81 7.45
CA PHE A 159 -1.88 -3.35 8.48
C PHE A 159 -2.66 -3.77 9.73
N ALA A 160 -2.17 -4.80 10.42
CA ALA A 160 -2.84 -5.34 11.60
C ALA A 160 -2.74 -4.39 12.80
N ARG A 161 -3.76 -4.38 13.67
CA ARG A 161 -3.74 -3.61 14.93
C ARG A 161 -2.74 -4.16 15.94
N HIS A 162 -2.57 -5.48 15.93
CA HIS A 162 -1.60 -6.18 16.76
C HIS A 162 -0.59 -6.88 15.85
N PRO A 163 0.69 -6.97 16.27
CA PRO A 163 1.60 -7.89 15.62
C PRO A 163 0.96 -9.28 15.68
N PRO A 164 0.89 -10.01 14.56
CA PRO A 164 0.31 -11.33 14.60
C PRO A 164 1.14 -12.18 15.57
N ASP A 165 0.49 -12.84 16.54
CA ASP A 165 1.10 -13.88 17.38
C ASP A 165 1.47 -15.07 16.49
N LEU A 166 2.53 -14.88 15.71
CA LEU A 166 3.08 -15.87 14.81
C LEU A 166 3.87 -16.85 15.68
N GLY A 167 3.16 -17.78 16.32
CA GLY A 167 3.77 -19.04 16.73
C GLY A 167 4.43 -19.73 15.51
N THR A 168 5.29 -20.71 15.76
CA THR A 168 6.21 -21.38 14.80
C THR A 168 5.55 -22.08 13.60
N MET A 169 4.24 -21.94 13.37
CA MET A 169 3.44 -22.74 12.42
C MET A 169 2.79 -21.93 11.28
N TYR A 170 3.21 -20.69 11.04
CA TYR A 170 2.69 -19.85 9.96
C TYR A 170 3.78 -19.50 8.95
N TYR A 171 3.50 -19.73 7.66
CA TYR A 171 4.32 -19.22 6.56
C TYR A 171 3.69 -17.93 6.00
N LEU A 172 4.50 -16.90 5.78
CA LEU A 172 4.09 -15.68 5.08
C LEU A 172 4.27 -15.87 3.58
N HIS A 173 3.21 -15.68 2.83
CA HIS A 173 3.23 -15.67 1.38
C HIS A 173 3.02 -14.24 0.88
N THR A 174 3.83 -13.79 -0.08
CA THR A 174 3.72 -12.45 -0.67
C THR A 174 3.49 -12.56 -2.16
N VAL A 175 2.45 -11.89 -2.65
CA VAL A 175 2.09 -11.81 -4.07
C VAL A 175 2.10 -10.36 -4.48
N THR A 176 2.75 -10.06 -5.60
CA THR A 176 2.77 -8.74 -6.21
C THR A 176 2.07 -8.79 -7.55
N ASP A 177 1.05 -7.96 -7.73
CA ASP A 177 0.21 -7.88 -8.91
C ASP A 177 0.06 -6.43 -9.41
N GLY A 178 -0.19 -6.25 -10.70
CA GLY A 178 -0.42 -4.96 -11.36
C GLY A 178 -1.19 -5.17 -12.67
N PRO A 179 -1.58 -4.09 -13.36
CA PRO A 179 -2.20 -4.19 -14.68
C PRO A 179 -1.30 -4.94 -15.66
N THR A 180 -1.87 -5.85 -16.44
CA THR A 180 -1.17 -6.56 -17.52
C THR A 180 -1.62 -6.09 -18.89
N ASP A 181 -2.91 -5.80 -19.07
CA ASP A 181 -3.48 -5.33 -20.34
C ASP A 181 -4.60 -4.28 -20.13
N PRO A 182 -4.34 -2.98 -20.41
CA PRO A 182 -3.03 -2.41 -20.67
C PRO A 182 -2.20 -2.29 -19.38
N LYS A 183 -0.91 -2.67 -19.44
CA LYS A 183 0.04 -2.47 -18.32
C LYS A 183 0.21 -1.00 -17.94
N TYR A 184 0.14 -0.10 -18.93
CA TYR A 184 0.32 1.33 -18.79
C TYR A 184 -0.84 2.08 -19.44
N THR A 185 -1.37 3.09 -18.76
CA THR A 185 -2.43 3.96 -19.29
C THR A 185 -1.93 5.39 -19.47
N SER A 186 -2.50 6.14 -20.40
CA SER A 186 -2.13 7.54 -20.60
C SER A 186 -2.45 8.37 -19.36
N ARG A 187 -1.53 9.23 -18.96
CA ARG A 187 -1.76 10.19 -17.86
C ARG A 187 -2.42 11.46 -18.43
N PRO A 188 -3.61 11.85 -17.95
CA PRO A 188 -4.21 13.12 -18.35
C PRO A 188 -3.27 14.27 -18.01
N ARG A 189 -3.17 15.28 -18.87
CA ARG A 189 -2.44 16.51 -18.53
C ARG A 189 -3.19 17.17 -17.35
N PRO A 190 -2.50 17.65 -16.31
CA PRO A 190 -3.14 18.57 -15.37
C PRO A 190 -3.68 19.74 -16.18
N ARG A 191 -4.98 20.04 -16.00
CA ARG A 191 -5.58 21.27 -16.55
C ARG A 191 -4.95 22.48 -15.88
#